data_AF-A0A376BU59-F1
#
_entry.id   AF-A0A376BU59-F1
#
_cell.length_a   1.000
_cell.length_b   1.000
_cell.length_c   1.000
_cell.angle_alpha   90.00
_cell.angle_beta   90.00
_cell.angle_gamma   90.00
#
_symmetry.space_group_name_H-M   'P 1'
#
loop_
_entity.id
_entity.type
_entity.pdbx_description
1 polymer ?
#
loop_
_entity_poly.entity_id
_entity_poly.type
_entity_poly.pdbx_seq_one_letter_code
_entity_poly.pdbx_strand_id
1 'polypeptide(L)' 'MKKWLLIMGILMILFGAYGLIFDDKDHCLDYGGSYNAQTKQCEK' A
#
# COMPACT_ATOMS: atom_id res chain seq x y z
N MET A 1 -29.19 -7.82 6.94
CA MET A 1 -28.21 -8.43 6.02
C MET A 1 -27.47 -7.41 5.15
N LYS A 2 -28.14 -6.47 4.45
CA LYS A 2 -27.48 -5.45 3.59
C LYS A 2 -26.43 -4.56 4.29
N LYS A 3 -26.60 -4.23 5.58
CA LYS A 3 -25.63 -3.42 6.35
C LYS A 3 -24.26 -4.09 6.49
N TRP A 4 -24.22 -5.42 6.59
CA TRP A 4 -22.96 -6.18 6.72
C TRP A 4 -22.18 -6.24 5.40
N LEU A 5 -22.87 -6.28 4.27
CA LEU A 5 -22.26 -6.20 2.93
C LEU A 5 -21.58 -4.85 2.70
N LEU A 6 -22.20 -3.75 3.13
CA LEU A 6 -21.59 -2.42 3.05
C LEU A 6 -20.35 -2.30 3.92
N ILE A 7 -20.40 -2.80 5.16
CA ILE A 7 -19.24 -2.80 6.07
C ILE A 7 -18.08 -3.62 5.50
N MET A 8 -18.37 -4.80 4.95
CA MET A 8 -17.35 -5.64 4.30
C MET A 8 -16.75 -4.98 3.05
N GLY A 9 -17.56 -4.29 2.26
CA GLY A 9 -17.08 -3.50 1.12
C GLY A 9 -16.14 -2.37 1.55
N ILE A 10 -16.49 -1.63 2.60
CA ILE A 10 -15.65 -0.55 3.14
C ILE A 10 -14.33 -1.10 3.68
N LEU A 11 -14.35 -2.22 4.40
CA LEU A 11 -13.15 -2.88 4.91
C LEU A 11 -12.20 -3.31 3.79
N MET A 12 -12.71 -3.88 2.70
CA MET A 12 -11.88 -4.25 1.54
C MET A 12 -11.22 -3.04 0.89
N ILE A 13 -11.94 -1.92 0.76
CA ILE A 13 -11.39 -0.68 0.19
C ILE A 13 -10.28 -0.12 1.08
N LEU A 14 -10.49 -0.09 2.40
CA LEU A 14 -9.48 0.38 3.35
C LEU A 14 -8.22 -0.49 3.33
N PHE A 15 -8.38 -1.81 3.26
CA PHE A 15 -7.26 -2.75 3.18
C PHE A 15 -6.47 -2.60 1.88
N GLY A 16 -7.15 -2.45 0.74
CA GLY A 16 -6.51 -2.19 -0.55
C GLY A 16 -5.78 -0.85 -0.60
N ALA A 17 -6.37 0.20 -0.03
CA ALA A 17 -5.73 1.51 0.08
C ALA A 17 -4.47 1.46 0.96
N TYR A 18 -4.50 0.70 2.06
CA TYR A 18 -3.31 0.49 2.89
C TYR A 18 -2.18 -0.18 2.09
N GLY A 19 -2.49 -1.20 1.29
CA GLY A 19 -1.49 -1.84 0.42
C GLY A 19 -0.91 -0.93 -0.67
N LEU A 20 -1.68 0.07 -1.13
CA LEU A 20 -1.24 1.05 -2.12
C LEU A 20 -0.43 2.19 -1.51
N ILE A 21 -0.76 2.61 -0.29
CA ILE A 21 -0.06 3.69 0.43
C ILE A 21 1.29 3.20 0.97
N PHE A 22 1.37 1.92 1.34
CA PHE A 22 2.62 1.27 1.74
C PHE A 22 3.34 0.66 0.52
N ASP A 23 3.34 1.34 -0.63
CA ASP A 23 4.28 0.97 -1.69
C ASP A 23 5.67 1.43 -1.23
N ASP A 24 6.50 0.46 -0.87
CA ASP A 24 7.90 0.67 -0.44
C ASP A 24 8.69 1.53 -1.45
N LYS A 25 8.22 1.60 -2.71
CA LYS A 25 8.73 2.49 -3.76
C LYS A 25 8.56 3.96 -3.44
N ASP A 26 7.35 4.37 -3.10
CA ASP A 26 7.01 5.78 -2.87
C ASP A 26 7.74 6.29 -1.63
N HIS A 27 7.78 5.46 -0.59
CA HIS A 27 8.54 5.76 0.62
C HIS A 27 10.04 5.89 0.32
N CYS A 28 10.61 5.00 -0.50
CA CYS A 28 12.00 5.10 -0.90
C CYS A 28 12.32 6.39 -1.67
N LEU A 29 11.45 6.77 -2.61
CA LEU A 29 11.55 8.00 -3.39
C LEU A 29 11.48 9.25 -2.49
N ASP A 30 10.57 9.26 -1.50
CA ASP A 30 10.43 10.36 -0.54
C ASP A 30 11.68 10.60 0.31
N TYR A 31 12.43 9.53 0.65
CA TYR A 31 13.70 9.62 1.37
C TYR A 31 14.92 9.86 0.46
N GLY A 32 14.71 10.04 -0.85
CA GLY A 32 15.76 10.28 -1.82
C GLY A 32 16.60 9.04 -2.17
N GLY A 33 16.04 7.85 -1.97
CA GLY A 33 16.61 6.58 -2.42
C GLY A 33 16.05 6.14 -3.78
N SER A 34 16.59 5.04 -4.30
CA SER A 34 16.09 4.33 -5.47
C SER A 34 15.57 2.96 -5.04
N TYR A 35 14.32 2.66 -5.40
CA TYR A 35 13.73 1.36 -5.09
C TYR A 35 14.26 0.29 -6.04
N ASN A 36 14.89 -0.74 -5.49
CA ASN A 36 15.32 -1.92 -6.25
C ASN A 36 14.19 -2.96 -6.29
N ALA A 37 13.59 -3.13 -7.46
CA ALA A 37 12.48 -4.06 -7.66
C ALA A 37 12.86 -5.55 -7.54
N GLN A 38 14.14 -5.91 -7.67
CA GLN A 38 14.59 -7.31 -7.52
C GLN A 38 14.75 -7.69 -6.06
N THR A 39 15.36 -6.82 -5.25
CA THR A 39 15.59 -7.07 -3.81
C THR A 39 14.41 -6.61 -2.95
N LYS A 40 13.49 -5.83 -3.51
CA LYS A 40 12.41 -5.12 -2.81
C LYS A 40 12.91 -4.22 -1.69
N GLN A 41 14.12 -3.67 -1.86
CA GLN A 41 14.76 -2.81 -0.88
C GLN A 41 14.93 -1.40 -1.44
N CYS A 42 14.92 -0.43 -0.54
CA CYS A 42 15.32 0.93 -0.85
C CYS A 42 16.85 1.05 -0.74
N GLU A 43 17.49 1.48 -1.82
CA GLU A 43 18.94 1.70 -1.89
C GLU A 43 19.19 3.21 -1.95
N LYS A 44 20.24 3.70 -1.29
CA LYS A 44 20.62 5.12 -1.27
C LYS A 44 22.02 5.29 -1.81
#